data_AF-A0A9D8H319-F1
#
_entry.id   AF-A0A9D8H319-F1
#
_cell.length_a   1.000
_cell.length_b   1.000
_cell.length_c   1.000
_cell.angle_alpha   90.00
_cell.angle_beta   90.00
_cell.angle_gamma   90.00
#
_symmetry.space_group_name_H-M   'P 1'
#
loop_
_entity.id
_entity.type
_entity.pdbx_description
1 polymer ?
#
loop_
_entity_poly.entity_id
_entity_poly.type
_entity_poly.pdbx_seq_one_letter_code
_entity_poly.pdbx_strand_id
1 'polypeptide(L)' 'MAGSMCTSCGRDDEPVSPVRRVYLVAGDGPAVAEGLGEAASEPEAWCSLCRDFYPYVEL' A
#
# COMPACT_ATOMS: atom_id res chain seq x y z
N MET A 1 23.34 6.99 1.11
CA MET A 1 21.95 6.96 0.61
C MET A 1 21.13 6.23 1.65
N ALA A 2 20.16 6.88 2.29
CA ALA A 2 19.30 6.21 3.25
C ALA A 2 18.48 5.16 2.49
N GLY A 3 18.69 3.87 2.79
CA GLY A 3 17.82 2.80 2.33
C GLY A 3 16.40 3.18 2.73
N SER A 4 15.56 3.45 1.73
CA SER A 4 14.24 4.00 1.98
C SER A 4 13.38 2.84 2.49
N MET A 5 13.26 2.73 3.81
CA MET A 5 12.53 1.66 4.48
C MET A 5 11.08 1.61 3.97
N CYS A 6 10.60 0.41 3.64
CA CYS A 6 9.22 0.19 3.24
C CYS A 6 8.29 0.60 4.38
N THR A 7 7.43 1.59 4.13
CA THR A 7 6.47 2.10 5.12
C THR A 7 5.43 1.05 5.52
N SER A 8 5.14 0.09 4.62
CA SER A 8 4.14 -0.96 4.88
C SER A 8 4.67 -2.13 5.70
N CYS A 9 5.87 -2.65 5.41
CA CYS A 9 6.39 -3.87 6.05
C CYS A 9 7.68 -3.68 6.86
N GLY A 10 8.26 -2.47 6.85
CA GLY A 10 9.47 -2.13 7.61
C GLY A 10 10.78 -2.65 7.03
N ARG A 11 10.75 -3.32 5.87
CA ARG A 11 11.94 -3.86 5.19
C ARG A 11 12.72 -2.77 4.47
N ASP A 12 14.05 -2.85 4.51
CA ASP A 12 14.98 -1.94 3.83
C ASP A 12 15.95 -2.66 2.87
N ASP A 13 15.69 -3.95 2.60
CA ASP A 13 16.55 -4.83 1.79
C ASP A 13 16.27 -4.76 0.27
N GLU A 14 15.31 -3.95 -0.16
CA GLU A 14 14.98 -3.75 -1.57
C GLU A 14 14.58 -2.29 -1.89
N PRO A 15 14.61 -1.86 -3.17
CA PRO A 15 14.15 -0.54 -3.57
C PRO A 15 12.65 -0.35 -3.29
N VAL A 16 12.29 0.88 -2.91
CA VAL A 16 10.90 1.29 -2.73
C VAL A 16 10.48 2.31 -3.78
N SER A 17 9.18 2.37 -4.05
CA SER A 17 8.56 3.35 -4.95
C SER A 17 7.50 4.14 -4.20
N PRO A 18 7.30 5.44 -4.53
CA PRO A 18 6.27 6.25 -3.93
C PRO A 18 4.88 5.76 -4.40
N VAL A 19 3.95 5.60 -3.45
CA VAL A 19 2.58 5.15 -3.70
C VAL A 19 1.59 5.88 -2.82
N ARG A 20 0.31 5.82 -3.16
CA ARG A 20 -0.79 6.03 -2.20
C ARG A 20 -1.52 4.71 -1.97
N ARG A 21 -1.63 4.30 -0.71
CA ARG A 21 -2.37 3.10 -0.29
C ARG A 21 -3.85 3.25 -0.59
N VAL A 22 -4.49 2.20 -1.08
CA VAL A 22 -5.95 2.12 -1.23
C VAL A 22 -6.49 1.18 -0.16
N TYR A 23 -7.57 1.57 0.51
CA TYR A 23 -8.24 0.70 1.49
C TYR A 23 -9.41 -0.03 0.83
N LEU A 24 -9.71 -1.24 1.29
CA LEU A 24 -10.90 -1.96 0.84
C LEU A 24 -12.14 -1.43 1.57
N VAL A 25 -13.25 -1.25 0.86
CA VAL A 25 -14.54 -0.94 1.46
C VAL A 25 -15.20 -2.27 1.84
N ALA A 26 -15.47 -2.46 3.13
CA ALA A 26 -16.20 -3.62 3.61
C ALA A 26 -17.69 -3.52 3.23
N GLY A 27 -18.26 -4.62 2.76
CA GLY A 27 -19.69 -4.76 2.52
C GLY A 27 -20.49 -5.18 3.74
N ASP A 28 -21.79 -5.40 3.52
CA ASP A 28 -22.70 -5.95 4.51
C ASP A 28 -22.39 -7.43 4.77
N GLY A 29 -21.37 -7.68 5.58
CA GLY A 29 -20.99 -9.01 6.06
C GLY A 29 -19.53 -9.10 6.50
N PRO A 30 -19.19 -10.01 7.43
CA PRO A 30 -17.81 -10.22 7.82
C PRO A 30 -16.99 -10.72 6.61
N ALA A 31 -15.90 -10.01 6.32
CA ALA A 31 -14.88 -10.37 5.33
C ALA A 31 -15.27 -10.28 3.84
N VAL A 32 -16.35 -9.58 3.48
CA VAL A 32 -16.64 -9.25 2.07
C VAL A 32 -16.15 -7.84 1.78
N ALA A 33 -15.18 -7.71 0.88
CA ALA A 33 -14.84 -6.42 0.30
C ALA A 33 -15.74 -6.17 -0.91
N GLU A 34 -16.49 -5.07 -0.91
CA GLU A 34 -17.36 -4.68 -2.05
C GLU A 34 -16.58 -3.91 -3.12
N GLY A 35 -15.39 -3.41 -2.79
CA GLY A 35 -14.56 -2.70 -3.75
C GLY A 35 -13.34 -2.01 -3.15
N LEU A 36 -12.67 -1.25 -4.02
CA LEU A 36 -11.60 -0.32 -3.66
C LEU A 36 -12.20 0.99 -3.15
N GLY A 37 -11.73 1.45 -2.01
CA GLY A 37 -12.05 2.75 -1.45
C GLY A 37 -11.15 3.86 -2.01
N GLU A 38 -11.18 5.00 -1.34
CA GLU A 38 -10.33 6.13 -1.71
C GLU A 38 -8.86 5.87 -1.38
N ALA A 39 -7.98 6.38 -2.23
CA ALA A 39 -6.54 6.37 -1.96
C ALA A 39 -6.23 7.30 -0.78
N ALA A 40 -5.33 6.86 0.10
CA ALA A 40 -4.83 7.66 1.20
C ALA A 40 -4.20 8.97 0.70
N SER A 41 -4.43 10.05 1.43
CA SER A 41 -3.91 11.38 1.06
C SER A 41 -2.38 11.46 1.13
N GLU A 42 -1.79 10.78 2.11
CA GLU A 42 -0.34 10.81 2.35
C GLU A 42 0.40 9.78 1.49
N PRO A 43 1.51 10.18 0.84
CA PRO A 43 2.34 9.24 0.10
C PRO A 43 3.12 8.31 1.06
N GLU A 44 3.25 7.05 0.65
CA GLU A 44 4.08 6.05 1.32
C GLU A 44 5.19 5.56 0.37
N ALA A 45 6.22 4.93 0.91
CA ALA A 45 7.29 4.30 0.13
C ALA A 45 7.20 2.78 0.28
N TRP A 46 6.84 2.07 -0.79
CA TRP A 46 6.57 0.64 -0.74
C TRP A 46 7.52 -0.18 -1.58
N CYS A 47 7.90 -1.33 -1.04
CA CYS A 47 8.67 -2.34 -1.73
C CYS A 47 7.83 -3.08 -2.79
N SER A 48 8.47 -3.84 -3.68
CA SER A 48 7.76 -4.59 -4.73
C SER A 48 6.77 -5.60 -4.15
N LEU A 49 7.17 -6.31 -3.09
CA LEU A 49 6.30 -7.28 -2.41
C LEU A 49 5.00 -6.64 -1.88
N CYS A 50 5.09 -5.50 -1.18
CA CYS A 50 3.90 -4.82 -0.67
C CYS A 50 2.97 -4.34 -1.78
N ARG A 51 3.53 -3.93 -2.93
CA ARG A 51 2.76 -3.55 -4.11
C ARG A 51 2.06 -4.75 -4.77
N ASP A 52 2.59 -5.97 -4.65
CA ASP A 52 1.89 -7.17 -5.14
C ASP A 52 0.70 -7.59 -4.24
N PHE A 53 0.76 -7.29 -2.94
CA PHE A 53 -0.25 -7.75 -1.97
C PHE A 53 -1.34 -6.74 -1.63
N TYR A 54 -1.02 -5.45 -1.63
CA TYR A 54 -1.93 -4.40 -1.19
C TYR A 54 -2.29 -3.47 -2.33
N PRO A 55 -3.56 -3.03 -2.46
CA PRO A 55 -3.95 -2.12 -3.52
C PRO A 55 -3.38 -0.73 -3.28
N TYR A 56 -2.93 -0.10 -4.37
CA TYR A 56 -2.25 1.19 -4.37
C TYR A 56 -2.43 1.91 -5.71
N VAL A 57 -2.06 3.19 -5.73
CA VAL A 57 -1.82 3.95 -6.96
C VAL A 57 -0.40 4.49 -6.97
N GLU A 58 0.26 4.43 -8.12
CA GLU A 58 1.60 5.01 -8.32
C GLU A 58 1.52 6.55 -8.39
N LEU A 59 2.60 7.21 -7.97
CA LEU A 59 2.73 8.67 -7.94
C LEU A 59 3.73 9.18 -8.98
#